data_AF-A0A7W1VAW0-F1
#
_entry.id   AF-A0A7W1VAW0-F1
#
_cell.length_a   1.000
_cell.length_b   1.000
_cell.length_c   1.000
_cell.angle_alpha   90.00
_cell.angle_beta   90.00
_cell.angle_gamma   90.00
#
_symmetry.space_group_name_H-M   'P 1'
#
loop_
_entity.id
_entity.type
_entity.pdbx_description
1 polymer ?
#
loop_
_entity_poly.entity_id
_entity_poly.type
_entity_poly.pdbx_seq_one_letter_code
_entity_poly.pdbx_strand_id
1 'polypeptide(L)'
;MACKFFTRSRIVIEEETAENEKLFASSDGHMPKAIANVEISERQKTWIEWLELNPMMATLLGAFLILAVIVGSYVWQKQRQSNLLHTVSFAQMQIRQLTANGKVSVAALSSDGKLFAYVVSDLGQRSLWLGYIEGGNDIQLRPSAEARYSGLAFSPDSSYVYFSILDDANPNFALFKIPVFGGVQEKVLDNIGSFSLR
;
A
#
# COMPACT_ATOMS: atom_id res chain seq x y z
N MET A 1 -21.63 5.11 32.80
CA MET A 1 -21.28 4.53 31.48
C MET A 1 -19.91 3.90 31.59
N ALA A 2 -19.83 2.62 31.28
CA ALA A 2 -18.73 1.73 31.69
C ALA A 2 -17.47 1.89 30.83
N CYS A 3 -16.30 1.89 31.47
CA CYS A 3 -15.10 1.28 30.91
C CYS A 3 -14.19 0.82 32.07
N LYS A 4 -14.05 -0.50 32.21
CA LYS A 4 -13.29 -1.17 33.28
C LYS A 4 -11.79 -1.05 32.98
N PHE A 5 -11.09 -0.31 33.82
CA PHE A 5 -9.69 -0.58 34.15
C PHE A 5 -9.66 -1.88 34.98
N PHE A 6 -8.79 -2.83 34.64
CA PHE A 6 -8.37 -3.82 35.62
C PHE A 6 -6.86 -3.95 35.63
N THR A 7 -6.36 -3.64 36.81
CA THR A 7 -5.00 -3.39 37.23
C THR A 7 -4.31 -4.70 37.58
N ARG A 8 -3.00 -4.72 37.33
CA ARG A 8 -2.00 -5.70 37.74
C ARG A 8 -2.13 -6.07 39.23
N SER A 9 -2.51 -7.31 39.54
CA SER A 9 -2.46 -7.85 40.91
C SER A 9 -1.18 -8.67 41.11
N ARG A 10 -0.23 -8.08 41.82
CA ARG A 10 0.95 -8.72 42.42
C ARG A 10 0.49 -9.32 43.74
N ILE A 11 0.45 -10.64 43.86
CA ILE A 11 0.21 -11.30 45.14
C ILE A 11 1.58 -11.53 45.78
N VAL A 12 1.78 -10.84 46.90
CA VAL A 12 2.81 -11.10 47.90
C VAL A 12 2.11 -11.91 48.99
N ILE A 13 2.67 -13.06 49.35
CA ILE A 13 2.42 -13.77 50.62
C ILE A 13 3.84 -14.14 51.08
N GLU A 14 4.48 -13.28 51.86
CA GLU A 14 4.45 -13.21 53.33
C GLU A 14 5.38 -14.28 53.93
N GLU A 15 6.47 -13.76 54.47
CA GLU A 15 7.55 -14.42 55.19
C GLU A 15 7.14 -14.43 56.66
N GLU A 16 7.06 -15.62 57.28
CA GLU A 16 7.02 -15.74 58.73
C GLU A 16 8.32 -16.39 59.21
N THR A 17 9.15 -15.51 59.76
CA THR A 17 10.35 -15.75 60.55
C THR A 17 9.99 -16.33 61.92
N ALA A 18 10.87 -17.19 62.45
CA ALA A 18 11.20 -17.41 63.87
C ALA A 18 11.75 -18.85 63.97
N GLU A 19 12.82 -19.21 64.67
CA GLU A 19 13.58 -18.60 65.76
C GLU A 19 14.75 -19.56 66.09
N ASN A 20 15.62 -19.12 66.99
CA ASN A 20 16.51 -19.93 67.83
C ASN A 20 17.91 -20.20 67.27
N GLU A 21 18.84 -19.26 67.46
CA GLU A 21 19.62 -19.02 68.69
C GLU A 21 20.52 -20.18 69.12
N LYS A 22 21.83 -19.88 69.00
CA LYS A 22 22.91 -20.14 69.95
C LYS A 22 23.21 -21.60 70.32
N LEU A 23 24.48 -21.97 70.19
CA LEU A 23 25.40 -22.20 71.33
C LEU A 23 26.51 -23.19 70.95
N PHE A 24 27.70 -22.96 71.54
CA PHE A 24 28.80 -23.92 71.78
C PHE A 24 29.58 -24.39 70.53
N ALA A 25 30.78 -23.89 70.24
CA ALA A 25 32.04 -23.99 70.98
C ALA A 25 32.52 -25.43 71.29
N SER A 26 33.58 -25.82 70.57
CA SER A 26 34.78 -26.50 71.09
C SER A 26 34.73 -27.97 71.53
N SER A 27 35.47 -28.78 70.75
CA SER A 27 36.41 -29.86 71.14
C SER A 27 35.92 -31.23 71.63
N ASP A 28 36.53 -32.23 70.97
CA ASP A 28 37.03 -33.52 71.44
C ASP A 28 36.06 -34.65 71.86
N GLY A 29 36.11 -35.73 71.06
CA GLY A 29 36.53 -37.03 71.56
C GLY A 29 35.47 -38.00 72.12
N HIS A 30 35.17 -39.01 71.30
CA HIS A 30 34.69 -40.38 71.62
C HIS A 30 33.18 -40.70 71.46
N MET A 31 32.94 -41.74 70.63
CA MET A 31 31.71 -42.18 69.92
C MET A 31 30.65 -42.86 70.81
N PRO A 32 29.33 -42.81 70.49
CA PRO A 32 28.70 -43.83 69.60
C PRO A 32 27.39 -43.46 68.82
N LYS A 33 27.16 -44.23 67.74
CA LYS A 33 25.89 -44.74 67.13
C LYS A 33 24.69 -43.81 66.82
N ALA A 34 24.46 -43.70 65.50
CA ALA A 34 23.22 -43.98 64.77
C ALA A 34 22.11 -42.89 64.61
N ILE A 35 21.76 -42.71 63.34
CA ILE A 35 20.48 -42.25 62.74
C ILE A 35 20.22 -40.74 62.72
N ALA A 36 20.32 -40.13 61.53
CA ALA A 36 19.14 -39.72 60.79
C ALA A 36 19.52 -39.23 59.39
N ASN A 37 18.78 -39.75 58.42
CA ASN A 37 18.89 -39.47 57.01
C ASN A 37 18.41 -38.05 56.71
N VAL A 38 19.11 -37.34 55.82
CA VAL A 38 18.45 -36.45 54.86
C VAL A 38 19.26 -36.52 53.56
N GLU A 39 18.84 -37.45 52.71
CA GLU A 39 19.23 -37.53 51.31
C GLU A 39 18.41 -36.48 50.56
N ILE A 40 18.99 -35.31 50.28
CA ILE A 40 18.43 -34.36 49.32
C ILE A 40 19.38 -34.33 48.13
N SER A 41 19.10 -35.21 47.18
CA SER A 41 19.36 -34.88 45.77
C SER A 41 18.19 -35.37 44.94
N GLU A 42 17.08 -34.63 45.01
CA GLU A 42 16.13 -34.64 43.89
C GLU A 42 16.83 -33.96 42.72
N ARG A 43 17.54 -34.80 41.96
CA ARG A 43 18.13 -34.50 40.66
C ARG A 43 17.03 -33.92 39.78
N GLN A 44 17.04 -32.59 39.61
CA GLN A 44 16.21 -31.93 38.60
C GLN A 44 16.51 -32.57 37.24
N LYS A 45 15.59 -33.42 36.78
CA LYS A 45 15.60 -33.93 35.42
C LYS A 45 15.11 -32.82 34.51
N THR A 46 16.08 -32.13 33.91
CA THR A 46 15.85 -31.07 32.94
C THR A 46 15.06 -31.60 31.75
N TRP A 47 14.12 -30.79 31.25
CA TRP A 47 13.24 -31.00 30.10
C TRP A 47 13.90 -31.54 28.82
N ILE A 48 15.23 -31.58 28.77
CA ILE A 48 16.04 -32.14 27.68
C ILE A 48 15.97 -33.68 27.65
N GLU A 49 15.94 -34.38 28.80
CA GLU A 49 15.85 -35.85 28.82
C GLU A 49 14.49 -36.37 28.30
N TRP A 50 13.42 -35.58 28.43
CA TRP A 50 12.10 -35.94 27.89
C TRP A 50 12.08 -35.90 26.35
N LEU A 51 12.98 -35.13 25.74
CA LEU A 51 13.08 -34.95 24.28
C LEU A 51 13.80 -36.11 23.58
N GLU A 52 14.62 -36.88 24.28
CA GLU A 52 15.37 -38.00 23.71
C GLU A 52 14.64 -39.36 23.79
N LEU A 53 13.63 -39.49 24.66
CA LEU A 53 12.98 -40.78 24.93
C LEU A 53 11.84 -41.16 23.97
N ASN A 54 11.28 -40.20 23.21
CA ASN A 54 10.15 -40.46 22.31
C ASN A 54 10.47 -40.07 20.86
N PRO A 55 11.00 -40.99 20.02
CA PRO A 55 11.24 -40.72 18.59
C PRO A 55 9.96 -40.34 17.83
N MET A 56 8.78 -40.66 18.38
CA MET A 56 7.49 -40.16 17.88
C MET A 56 7.36 -38.63 18.00
N MET A 57 7.83 -38.02 19.09
CA MET A 57 7.68 -36.57 19.28
C MET A 57 8.65 -35.78 18.39
N ALA A 58 9.86 -36.30 18.17
CA ALA A 58 10.81 -35.72 17.22
C ALA A 58 10.31 -35.79 15.77
N THR A 59 9.68 -36.91 15.37
CA THR A 59 9.09 -37.05 14.04
C THR A 59 7.85 -36.16 13.85
N LEU A 60 7.02 -36.00 14.88
CA LEU A 60 5.87 -35.09 14.86
C LEU A 60 6.28 -33.62 14.74
N LEU A 61 7.31 -33.18 15.48
CA LEU A 61 7.83 -31.81 15.37
C LEU A 61 8.49 -31.55 14.01
N GLY A 62 9.25 -32.52 13.49
CA GLY A 62 9.82 -32.44 12.14
C GLY A 62 8.74 -32.36 11.06
N ALA A 63 7.71 -33.21 11.14
CA ALA A 63 6.58 -33.19 10.21
C ALA A 63 5.80 -31.87 10.28
N PHE A 64 5.63 -31.30 11.48
CA PHE A 64 4.96 -30.01 11.65
C PHE A 64 5.74 -28.85 11.03
N LEU A 65 7.07 -28.81 11.20
CA LEU A 65 7.92 -27.80 10.57
C LEU A 65 7.89 -27.90 9.04
N ILE A 66 7.90 -29.12 8.50
CA ILE A 66 7.80 -29.34 7.05
C ILE A 66 6.44 -28.85 6.54
N LEU A 67 5.34 -29.18 7.22
CA LEU A 67 4.00 -28.69 6.88
C LEU A 67 3.91 -27.16 6.93
N ALA A 68 4.50 -26.53 7.95
CA ALA A 68 4.51 -25.08 8.07
C ALA A 68 5.27 -24.39 6.92
N VAL A 69 6.39 -24.97 6.47
CA VAL A 69 7.15 -24.46 5.32
C VAL A 69 6.37 -24.65 4.01
N ILE A 70 5.70 -25.79 3.84
CA ILE A 70 4.85 -26.04 2.65
C ILE A 70 3.67 -25.06 2.62
N VAL A 71 2.96 -24.88 3.72
CA VAL A 71 1.83 -23.94 3.80
C VAL A 71 2.31 -22.50 3.63
N GLY A 72 3.41 -22.12 4.28
CA GLY A 72 4.00 -20.79 4.16
C GLY A 72 4.44 -20.48 2.73
N SER A 73 5.10 -21.43 2.06
CA SER A 73 5.52 -21.27 0.66
C SER A 73 4.32 -21.20 -0.29
N TYR A 74 3.28 -22.00 -0.06
CA TYR A 74 2.03 -21.96 -0.83
C TYR A 74 1.31 -20.60 -0.69
N VAL A 75 1.19 -20.09 0.54
CA VAL A 75 0.58 -18.78 0.80
C VAL A 75 1.42 -17.66 0.18
N TRP A 76 2.74 -17.71 0.34
CA TRP A 76 3.64 -16.71 -0.23
C TRP A 76 3.61 -16.71 -1.77
N GLN A 77 3.57 -17.89 -2.40
CA GLN A 77 3.47 -18.01 -3.85
C GLN A 77 2.13 -17.46 -4.37
N LYS A 78 1.02 -17.75 -3.68
CA LYS A 78 -0.31 -17.22 -4.02
C LYS A 78 -0.39 -15.71 -3.84
N GLN A 79 0.23 -15.16 -2.81
CA GLN A 79 0.29 -13.72 -2.55
C GLN A 79 1.25 -12.98 -3.50
N ARG A 80 2.29 -13.67 -4.00
CA ARG A 80 3.18 -13.14 -5.04
C ARG A 80 2.49 -13.09 -6.41
N GLN A 81 1.55 -14.00 -6.67
CA GLN A 81 0.74 -14.01 -7.90
C GLN A 81 -0.37 -12.95 -7.89
N SER A 82 -0.90 -12.53 -6.73
CA SER A 82 -1.93 -11.48 -6.68
C SER A 82 -1.42 -10.07 -6.98
N ASN A 83 -0.10 -9.86 -7.11
CA ASN A 83 0.49 -8.54 -7.34
C ASN A 83 0.98 -8.30 -8.78
N LEU A 84 0.75 -9.22 -9.72
CA LEU A 84 1.37 -9.14 -11.06
C LEU A 84 0.43 -9.12 -12.25
N LEU A 85 -0.88 -9.20 -12.09
CA LEU A 85 -1.79 -9.17 -13.22
C LEU A 85 -3.07 -8.40 -12.89
N HIS A 86 -3.07 -7.10 -13.16
CA HIS A 86 -4.30 -6.45 -13.64
C HIS A 86 -4.57 -6.98 -15.05
N THR A 87 -4.97 -8.25 -15.17
CA THR A 87 -5.64 -8.73 -16.37
C THR A 87 -7.00 -8.06 -16.37
N VAL A 88 -7.07 -6.85 -16.93
CA VAL A 88 -8.36 -6.27 -17.31
C VAL A 88 -8.93 -7.28 -18.28
N SER A 89 -9.94 -8.05 -17.82
CA SER A 89 -10.58 -9.03 -18.67
C SER A 89 -11.14 -8.29 -19.87
N PHE A 90 -10.56 -8.52 -21.05
CA PHE A 90 -11.00 -7.85 -22.28
C PHE A 90 -12.47 -8.14 -22.56
N ALA A 91 -13.00 -9.26 -22.04
CA ALA A 91 -14.40 -9.63 -22.10
C ALA A 91 -15.36 -8.66 -21.39
N GLN A 92 -14.86 -7.80 -20.50
CA GLN A 92 -15.65 -6.79 -19.78
C GLN A 92 -15.35 -5.36 -20.29
N MET A 93 -14.59 -5.20 -21.37
CA MET A 93 -14.34 -3.89 -21.97
C MET A 93 -15.61 -3.34 -22.60
N GLN A 94 -16.07 -2.19 -22.12
CA GLN A 94 -17.16 -1.44 -22.74
C GLN A 94 -16.58 -0.33 -23.61
N ILE A 95 -16.94 -0.32 -24.89
CA ILE A 95 -16.58 0.76 -25.82
C ILE A 95 -17.76 1.72 -25.87
N ARG A 96 -17.53 2.98 -25.51
CA ARG A 96 -18.52 4.06 -25.58
C ARG A 96 -18.02 5.17 -26.51
N GLN A 97 -18.89 5.64 -27.38
CA GLN A 97 -18.64 6.82 -28.19
C GLN A 97 -18.84 8.08 -27.32
N LEU A 98 -17.84 8.97 -27.29
CA LEU A 98 -17.88 10.23 -26.53
C LEU A 98 -18.23 11.46 -27.40
N THR A 99 -17.93 11.41 -28.70
CA THR A 99 -18.23 12.50 -29.65
C THR A 99 -18.83 11.95 -30.94
N ALA A 100 -19.82 12.66 -31.51
CA ALA A 100 -20.58 12.21 -32.69
C ALA A 100 -20.41 13.08 -33.94
N ASN A 101 -19.67 14.19 -33.82
CA ASN A 101 -19.56 15.23 -34.84
C ASN A 101 -18.50 14.94 -35.93
N GLY A 102 -17.68 13.90 -35.79
CA GLY A 102 -16.71 13.46 -36.80
C GLY A 102 -15.59 14.47 -37.14
N LYS A 103 -15.54 15.60 -36.43
CA LYS A 103 -14.62 16.71 -36.65
C LYS A 103 -13.50 16.79 -35.60
N VAL A 104 -13.35 15.75 -34.79
CA VAL A 104 -12.36 15.72 -33.69
C VAL A 104 -10.98 15.40 -34.25
N SER A 105 -9.99 16.24 -33.96
CA SER A 105 -8.61 16.05 -34.44
C SER A 105 -7.63 15.56 -33.36
N VAL A 106 -7.84 15.97 -32.10
CA VAL A 106 -6.98 15.62 -30.96
C VAL A 106 -7.89 15.46 -29.74
N ALA A 107 -7.63 14.47 -28.89
CA ALA A 107 -8.38 14.25 -27.65
C ALA A 107 -7.48 13.72 -26.53
N ALA A 108 -7.88 13.96 -25.28
CA ALA A 108 -7.23 13.46 -24.08
C ALA A 108 -8.28 13.11 -23.02
N LEU A 109 -7.95 12.16 -22.14
CA LEU A 109 -8.77 11.74 -21.01
C LEU A 109 -8.20 12.27 -19.70
N SER A 110 -9.04 12.66 -18.75
CA SER A 110 -8.59 12.98 -17.40
C SER A 110 -8.17 11.71 -16.64
N SER A 111 -7.25 11.86 -15.68
CA SER A 111 -6.75 10.74 -14.87
C SER A 111 -7.82 10.11 -13.98
N ASP A 112 -8.85 10.88 -13.63
CA ASP A 112 -10.01 10.39 -12.85
C ASP A 112 -11.09 9.70 -13.70
N GLY A 113 -10.96 9.71 -15.03
CA GLY A 113 -11.92 9.09 -15.94
C GLY A 113 -13.32 9.71 -15.90
N LYS A 114 -13.43 11.00 -15.54
CA LYS A 114 -14.73 11.72 -15.55
C LYS A 114 -14.85 12.70 -16.71
N LEU A 115 -13.72 13.17 -17.23
CA LEU A 115 -13.66 14.24 -18.21
C LEU A 115 -12.83 13.81 -19.42
N PHE A 116 -13.11 14.45 -20.54
CA PHE A 116 -12.27 14.39 -21.72
C PHE A 116 -12.17 15.77 -22.36
N ALA A 117 -11.01 16.10 -22.90
CA ALA A 117 -10.81 17.32 -23.65
C ALA A 117 -10.60 16.94 -25.11
N TYR A 118 -11.10 17.75 -26.02
CA TYR A 118 -11.00 17.47 -27.44
C TYR A 118 -10.99 18.73 -28.30
N VAL A 119 -10.35 18.63 -29.46
CA VAL A 119 -10.26 19.72 -30.44
C VAL A 119 -11.21 19.44 -31.58
N VAL A 120 -12.13 20.38 -31.85
CA VAL A 120 -13.00 20.36 -33.03
C VAL A 120 -12.35 21.18 -34.12
N SER A 121 -12.15 20.57 -35.29
CA SER A 121 -11.65 21.22 -36.50
C SER A 121 -12.79 21.47 -37.46
N ASP A 122 -13.11 22.74 -37.74
CA ASP A 122 -14.15 23.12 -38.69
C ASP A 122 -13.66 24.22 -39.63
N LEU A 123 -13.74 23.97 -40.94
CA LEU A 123 -13.33 24.92 -41.99
C LEU A 123 -11.96 25.58 -41.76
N GLY A 124 -10.97 24.81 -41.30
CA GLY A 124 -9.60 25.29 -41.03
C GLY A 124 -9.40 25.91 -39.64
N GLN A 125 -10.47 26.28 -38.97
CA GLN A 125 -10.43 26.77 -37.59
C GLN A 125 -10.54 25.63 -36.58
N ARG A 126 -9.99 25.85 -35.40
CA ARG A 126 -9.99 24.86 -34.32
C ARG A 126 -10.46 25.48 -33.01
N SER A 127 -11.33 24.75 -32.32
CA SER A 127 -11.82 25.10 -30.98
C SER A 127 -11.51 23.99 -29.99
N LEU A 128 -11.27 24.36 -28.73
CA LEU A 128 -10.98 23.40 -27.65
C LEU A 128 -12.20 23.26 -26.75
N TRP A 129 -12.58 22.02 -26.49
CA TRP A 129 -13.78 21.66 -25.74
C TRP A 129 -13.44 20.70 -24.60
N LEU A 130 -14.26 20.74 -23.56
CA LEU A 130 -14.30 19.79 -22.46
C LEU A 130 -15.65 19.09 -22.46
N GLY A 131 -15.65 17.76 -22.41
CA GLY A 131 -16.85 16.96 -22.22
C GLY A 131 -16.78 16.08 -20.98
N TYR A 132 -17.96 15.60 -20.56
CA TYR A 132 -18.13 14.69 -19.42
C TYR A 132 -18.34 13.27 -19.93
N ILE A 133 -17.64 12.28 -19.35
CA ILE A 133 -17.77 10.88 -19.77
C ILE A 133 -19.17 10.35 -19.50
N GLU A 134 -19.82 10.77 -18.40
CA GLU A 134 -21.20 10.39 -18.10
C GLU A 134 -22.19 10.95 -19.14
N GLY A 135 -21.80 12.00 -19.87
CA GLY A 135 -22.63 12.76 -20.79
C GLY A 135 -23.05 14.10 -20.18
N GLY A 136 -23.53 15.02 -21.01
CA GLY A 136 -23.91 16.36 -20.59
C GLY A 136 -23.63 17.39 -21.67
N ASN A 137 -23.62 18.66 -21.25
CA ASN A 137 -23.22 19.77 -22.11
C ASN A 137 -21.71 19.94 -22.07
N ASP A 138 -21.10 20.03 -23.25
CA ASP A 138 -19.68 20.30 -23.37
C ASP A 138 -19.40 21.78 -23.13
N ILE A 139 -18.26 22.06 -22.50
CA ILE A 139 -17.80 23.41 -22.19
C ILE A 139 -16.75 23.80 -23.22
N GLN A 140 -16.97 24.91 -23.91
CA GLN A 140 -15.95 25.47 -24.79
C GLN A 140 -14.86 26.15 -23.95
N LEU A 141 -13.64 25.60 -23.97
CA LEU A 141 -12.50 26.14 -23.24
C LEU A 141 -11.78 27.23 -24.02
N ARG A 142 -11.66 27.06 -25.34
CA ARG A 142 -11.11 28.08 -26.25
C ARG A 142 -12.00 28.20 -27.48
N PRO A 143 -12.40 29.44 -27.85
CA PRO A 143 -13.21 29.68 -29.03
C PRO A 143 -12.49 29.24 -30.31
N SER A 144 -13.27 29.11 -31.38
CA SER A 144 -12.75 28.78 -32.70
C SER A 144 -11.78 29.86 -33.17
N ALA A 145 -10.57 29.45 -33.54
CA ALA A 145 -9.53 30.33 -34.06
C ALA A 145 -8.69 29.61 -35.13
N GLU A 146 -8.00 30.38 -35.95
CA GLU A 146 -6.99 29.87 -36.87
C GLU A 146 -5.74 29.48 -36.06
N ALA A 147 -5.74 28.24 -35.58
CA ALA A 147 -4.66 27.67 -34.80
C ALA A 147 -4.52 26.19 -35.12
N ARG A 148 -3.31 25.64 -34.95
CA ARG A 148 -3.03 24.21 -35.02
C ARG A 148 -2.72 23.68 -33.63
N TYR A 149 -3.36 22.58 -33.26
CA TYR A 149 -3.08 21.86 -32.03
C TYR A 149 -2.26 20.62 -32.35
N SER A 150 -1.19 20.36 -31.59
CA SER A 150 -0.33 19.18 -31.78
C SER A 150 -0.41 18.19 -30.62
N GLY A 151 -0.63 18.67 -29.39
CA GLY A 151 -0.79 17.84 -28.21
C GLY A 151 -1.82 18.38 -27.25
N LEU A 152 -2.43 17.47 -26.50
CA LEU A 152 -3.44 17.72 -25.48
C LEU A 152 -3.24 16.72 -24.33
N ALA A 153 -3.23 17.18 -23.09
CA ALA A 153 -3.15 16.31 -21.92
C ALA A 153 -3.79 16.97 -20.69
N PHE A 154 -4.27 16.17 -19.75
CA PHE A 154 -4.69 16.65 -18.44
C PHE A 154 -3.50 16.63 -17.47
N SER A 155 -3.51 17.57 -16.51
CA SER A 155 -2.64 17.45 -15.34
C SER A 155 -2.96 16.18 -14.55
N PRO A 156 -2.00 15.60 -13.81
CA PRO A 156 -2.23 14.40 -13.00
C PRO A 156 -3.35 14.57 -11.96
N ASP A 157 -3.55 15.79 -11.46
CA ASP A 157 -4.62 16.16 -10.52
C ASP A 157 -5.94 16.53 -11.22
N SER A 158 -6.04 16.41 -12.54
CA SER A 158 -7.21 16.77 -13.36
C SER A 158 -7.73 18.20 -13.15
N SER A 159 -6.86 19.12 -12.73
CA SER A 159 -7.21 20.54 -12.51
C SER A 159 -6.93 21.44 -13.71
N TYR A 160 -6.01 21.04 -14.60
CA TYR A 160 -5.62 21.79 -15.79
C TYR A 160 -5.62 20.94 -17.06
N VAL A 161 -5.90 21.59 -18.19
CA VAL A 161 -5.66 21.05 -19.52
C VAL A 161 -4.44 21.74 -20.11
N TYR A 162 -3.44 20.94 -20.48
CA TYR A 162 -2.25 21.36 -21.20
C TYR A 162 -2.42 21.11 -22.69
N PHE A 163 -2.05 22.08 -23.51
CA PHE A 163 -2.17 21.98 -24.94
C PHE A 163 -1.08 22.77 -25.66
N SER A 164 -0.62 22.26 -26.80
CA SER A 164 0.36 22.97 -27.63
C SER A 164 -0.33 23.58 -28.85
N ILE A 165 -0.04 24.86 -29.11
CA ILE A 165 -0.65 25.62 -30.20
C ILE A 165 0.40 26.28 -31.08
N LEU A 166 0.11 26.34 -32.36
CA LEU A 166 0.76 27.20 -33.34
C LEU A 166 -0.32 28.11 -33.93
N ASP A 167 -0.12 29.41 -33.85
CA ASP A 167 -1.01 30.46 -34.36
C ASP A 167 -0.18 31.70 -34.73
N ASP A 168 -0.81 32.76 -35.24
CA ASP A 168 -0.11 33.97 -35.69
C ASP A 168 0.73 34.64 -34.59
N ALA A 169 0.32 34.50 -33.33
CA ALA A 169 1.05 35.04 -32.19
C ALA A 169 2.23 34.14 -31.78
N ASN A 170 2.24 32.87 -32.19
CA ASN A 170 3.23 31.85 -31.81
C ASN A 170 3.71 31.11 -33.07
N PRO A 171 4.76 31.63 -33.77
CA PRO A 171 5.24 31.06 -35.03
C PRO A 171 5.85 29.65 -34.88
N ASN A 172 6.20 29.27 -33.66
CA ASN A 172 6.52 27.90 -33.27
C ASN A 172 5.46 27.39 -32.30
N PHE A 173 5.32 26.06 -32.17
CA PHE A 173 4.44 25.50 -31.15
C PHE A 173 4.82 25.98 -29.76
N ALA A 174 3.85 26.52 -29.03
CA ALA A 174 4.00 26.94 -27.64
C ALA A 174 3.05 26.14 -26.75
N LEU A 175 3.51 25.83 -25.54
CA LEU A 175 2.74 25.11 -24.54
C LEU A 175 1.93 26.09 -23.69
N PHE A 176 0.64 25.83 -23.59
CA PHE A 176 -0.28 26.54 -22.73
C PHE A 176 -0.94 25.58 -21.74
N LYS A 177 -1.42 26.14 -20.64
CA LYS A 177 -2.32 25.47 -19.70
C LYS A 177 -3.56 26.33 -19.49
N ILE A 178 -4.71 25.71 -19.30
CA ILE A 178 -5.96 26.37 -18.93
C ILE A 178 -6.63 25.58 -17.81
N PRO A 179 -7.28 26.23 -16.81
CA PRO A 179 -8.09 25.52 -15.83
C PRO A 179 -9.19 24.72 -16.52
N VAL A 180 -9.49 23.53 -15.99
CA VAL A 180 -10.40 22.57 -16.65
C VAL A 180 -11.81 23.12 -16.86
N PHE A 181 -12.33 23.95 -15.95
CA PHE A 181 -13.65 24.58 -16.11
C PHE A 181 -13.60 25.92 -16.87
N GLY A 182 -12.51 26.18 -17.59
CA GLY A 182 -12.25 27.43 -18.29
C GLY A 182 -11.63 28.50 -17.40
N GLY A 183 -11.21 29.59 -18.01
CA GLY A 183 -10.53 30.69 -17.36
C GLY A 183 -9.45 31.30 -18.25
N VAL A 184 -8.49 31.99 -17.63
CA VAL A 184 -7.36 32.56 -18.36
C VAL A 184 -6.36 31.45 -18.66
N GLN A 185 -6.03 31.29 -19.95
CA GLN A 185 -4.93 30.43 -20.36
C GLN A 185 -3.58 31.08 -20.03
N GLU A 186 -2.65 30.29 -19.53
CA GLU A 186 -1.29 30.74 -19.21
C GLU A 186 -0.30 30.06 -20.16
N LYS A 187 0.62 30.85 -20.70
CA LYS A 187 1.73 30.33 -21.50
C LYS A 187 2.78 29.74 -20.57
N VAL A 188 3.09 28.47 -20.76
CA VAL A 188 4.05 27.74 -19.94
C VAL A 188 5.43 27.75 -20.59
N LEU A 189 5.50 27.49 -21.90
CA LEU A 189 6.76 27.36 -22.60
C LEU A 189 6.63 27.73 -24.08
N ASP A 190 7.70 28.27 -24.63
CA ASP A 190 7.84 28.61 -26.04
C ASP A 190 8.65 27.57 -26.81
N ASN A 191 8.42 27.49 -28.13
CA ASN A 191 9.23 26.73 -29.07
C ASN A 191 9.41 25.24 -28.66
N ILE A 192 8.31 24.54 -28.47
CA ILE A 192 8.27 23.12 -28.09
C ILE A 192 7.98 22.22 -29.30
N GLY A 193 8.60 21.04 -29.35
CA GLY A 193 8.27 20.02 -30.36
C GLY A 193 7.16 19.07 -29.89
N SER A 194 7.22 18.66 -28.63
CA SER A 194 6.28 17.74 -27.98
C SER A 194 6.33 17.96 -26.47
N PHE A 195 5.31 17.48 -25.76
CA PHE A 195 5.28 17.50 -24.30
C PHE A 195 4.71 16.20 -23.75
N SER A 196 5.11 15.86 -22.53
CA SER A 196 4.55 14.76 -21.74
C SER A 196 4.49 15.19 -20.28
N LEU A 197 3.40 14.82 -19.61
CA LEU A 197 3.21 15.05 -18.18
C LEU A 197 3.50 13.71 -17.49
N ARG A 198 4.41 13.73 -16.51
CA ARG A 198 4.86 12.52 -15.79
C ARG A 198 4.37 12.55 -14.35
#